data_AF-A0A7X7F2T5-F1
#
_entry.id   AF-A0A7X7F2T5-F1
#
_cell.length_a   1.000
_cell.length_b   1.000
_cell.length_c   1.000
_cell.angle_alpha   90.00
_cell.angle_beta   90.00
_cell.angle_gamma   90.00
#
_symmetry.space_group_name_H-M   'P 1'
#
loop_
_entity.id
_entity.type
_entity.pdbx_description
1 polymer ?
#
loop_
_entity_poly.entity_id
_entity_poly.type
_entity_poly.pdbx_seq_one_letter_code
_entity_poly.pdbx_strand_id
1 'polypeptide(L)'
;ACRIAYYEVLRHRREKKSETVLPPSLFELLASESLERPSELDSRHDALSGCLEKLHERDRELIRRRYGEGATIRGVSQEIGRPVEGLQKAYQRIRRSLIDCVDRALAAQCREGR
;
A
#
# COMPACT_ATOMS: atom_id res chain seq x y z
N ALA A 1 -2.53 10.26 -3.01
CA ALA A 1 -2.69 10.57 -1.55
C ALA A 1 -1.65 11.55 -0.98
N CYS A 2 -0.93 12.33 -1.81
CA CYS A 2 0.24 13.10 -1.36
C CYS A 2 -0.06 14.49 -0.76
N ARG A 3 -1.26 15.04 -1.00
CA ARG A 3 -1.59 16.43 -0.65
C ARG A 3 -1.70 16.68 0.86
N ILE A 4 -2.21 15.70 1.61
CA ILE A 4 -2.30 15.80 3.08
C ILE A 4 -0.90 15.73 3.70
N ALA A 5 -0.09 14.77 3.26
CA ALA A 5 1.31 14.65 3.68
C ALA A 5 2.13 15.91 3.34
N TYR A 6 1.90 16.51 2.18
CA TYR A 6 2.53 17.77 1.78
C TYR A 6 2.23 18.92 2.75
N TYR A 7 0.96 19.11 3.12
CA TYR A 7 0.58 20.19 4.03
C TYR A 7 1.04 19.95 5.47
N GLU A 8 1.04 18.70 5.95
CA GLU A 8 1.57 18.35 7.27
C GLU A 8 3.09 18.63 7.36
N VAL A 9 3.86 18.32 6.31
CA VAL A 9 5.29 18.64 6.25
C VAL A 9 5.54 20.15 6.21
N LEU A 10 4.74 20.90 5.46
CA LEU A 10 4.77 22.37 5.41
C LEU A 10 4.50 22.99 6.77
N ARG A 11 3.51 22.46 7.50
CA ARG A 11 3.15 22.91 8.85
C ARG A 11 4.26 22.62 9.85
N HIS A 12 4.80 21.40 9.86
CA HIS A 12 5.88 21.00 10.76
C HIS A 12 7.15 21.84 10.57
N ARG A 13 7.46 22.26 9.33
CA ARG A 13 8.60 23.14 9.04
C ARG A 13 8.36 24.60 9.41
N ARG A 14 7.12 25.12 9.33
CA ARG A 14 6.81 26.47 9.86
C ARG A 14 7.02 26.55 11.36
N GLU A 15 6.75 25.46 12.08
CA GLU A 15 6.94 25.36 13.53
C GLU A 15 8.42 25.18 13.91
N LYS A 16 9.24 24.51 13.08
CA LYS A 16 10.68 24.36 13.27
C LYS A 16 11.48 25.39 12.47
N LYS A 17 11.69 26.55 13.09
CA LYS A 17 12.55 27.64 12.61
C LYS A 17 14.05 27.24 12.66
N SER A 18 14.55 26.30 11.83
CA SER A 18 16.01 26.21 11.58
C SER A 18 16.44 25.49 10.30
N GLU A 19 17.36 26.15 9.60
CA GLU A 19 18.53 25.65 8.85
C GLU A 19 18.34 24.45 7.92
N THR A 20 17.75 24.70 6.75
CA THR A 20 18.36 24.44 5.44
C THR A 20 17.37 24.85 4.34
N VAL A 21 17.82 25.77 3.50
CA VAL A 21 17.02 26.54 2.55
C VAL A 21 16.78 25.70 1.29
N LEU A 22 15.78 24.83 1.32
CA LEU A 22 15.10 24.48 0.06
C LEU A 22 14.10 25.61 -0.22
N PRO A 23 14.22 26.33 -1.35
CA PRO A 23 13.29 27.40 -1.67
C PRO A 23 11.87 26.82 -1.85
N PRO A 24 10.81 27.54 -1.43
CA PRO A 24 9.43 27.08 -1.56
C PRO A 24 9.05 26.64 -2.97
N SER A 25 9.60 27.30 -3.99
CA SER A 25 9.44 26.96 -5.40
C SER A 25 9.96 25.57 -5.77
N LEU A 26 11.04 25.09 -5.12
CA LEU A 26 11.54 23.74 -5.33
C LEU A 26 10.62 22.69 -4.70
N PHE A 27 9.96 23.00 -3.57
CA PHE A 27 8.94 22.11 -3.00
C PHE A 27 7.68 22.04 -3.86
N GLU A 28 7.24 23.17 -4.41
CA GLU A 28 6.12 23.21 -5.36
C GLU A 28 6.46 22.41 -6.62
N LEU A 29 7.68 22.53 -7.14
CA LEU A 29 8.16 21.76 -8.29
C LEU A 29 8.22 20.25 -8.00
N LEU A 30 8.77 19.85 -6.85
CA LEU A 30 8.82 18.44 -6.46
C LEU A 30 7.41 17.86 -6.24
N ALA A 31 6.50 18.66 -5.68
CA ALA A 31 5.12 18.26 -5.48
C ALA A 31 4.36 18.17 -6.81
N SER A 32 4.56 19.11 -7.74
CA SER A 32 3.93 19.06 -9.07
C SER A 32 4.46 17.88 -9.87
N GLU A 33 5.77 17.63 -9.90
CA GLU A 33 6.34 16.45 -10.57
C GLU A 33 5.83 15.12 -9.98
N SER A 34 5.64 15.07 -8.66
CA SER A 34 5.08 13.89 -7.97
C SER A 34 3.59 13.70 -8.23
N LEU A 35 2.88 14.75 -8.65
CA LEU A 35 1.46 14.70 -9.01
C LEU A 35 1.25 14.44 -10.51
N GLU A 36 2.20 14.85 -11.35
CA GLU A 36 2.15 14.73 -12.82
C GLU A 36 2.50 13.33 -13.33
N ARG A 37 3.22 12.52 -12.54
CA ARG A 37 3.42 11.09 -12.81
C ARG A 37 2.64 10.28 -11.78
N PRO A 38 1.80 9.31 -12.20
CA PRO A 38 1.39 8.24 -11.30
C PRO A 38 2.67 7.63 -10.76
N SER A 39 2.90 7.76 -9.46
CA SER A 39 4.11 7.20 -8.88
C SER A 39 4.10 5.68 -9.10
N GLU A 40 5.27 5.06 -9.19
CA GLU A 40 5.36 3.58 -9.23
C GLU A 40 4.61 2.95 -8.03
N LEU A 41 4.52 3.69 -6.92
CA LEU A 41 3.73 3.34 -5.74
C LEU A 41 2.22 3.42 -5.98
N ASP A 42 1.71 4.44 -6.67
CA ASP A 42 0.29 4.54 -7.04
C ASP A 42 -0.09 3.41 -8.00
N SER A 43 0.75 3.13 -9.01
CA SER A 43 0.52 2.03 -9.95
C SER A 43 0.50 0.66 -9.26
N ARG A 44 1.40 0.45 -8.29
CA ARG A 44 1.39 -0.73 -7.41
C ARG A 44 0.14 -0.82 -6.54
N HIS A 45 -0.31 0.30 -6.00
CA HIS A 45 -1.49 0.37 -5.14
C HIS A 45 -2.77 0.05 -5.92
N ASP A 46 -2.89 0.56 -7.14
CA ASP A 46 -4.01 0.28 -8.04
C ASP A 46 -4.00 -1.19 -8.48
N ALA A 47 -2.83 -1.71 -8.86
CA ALA A 47 -2.66 -3.14 -9.18
C ALA A 47 -3.04 -4.03 -7.99
N LEU A 48 -2.62 -3.67 -6.77
CA LEU A 48 -2.97 -4.41 -5.56
C LEU A 48 -4.47 -4.38 -5.30
N SER A 49 -5.12 -3.23 -5.47
CA SER A 49 -6.57 -3.09 -5.29
C SER A 49 -7.33 -4.03 -6.22
N GLY A 50 -6.98 -4.05 -7.52
CA GLY A 50 -7.55 -5.00 -8.47
C GLY A 50 -7.19 -6.47 -8.19
N CYS A 51 -6.01 -6.74 -7.61
CA CYS A 51 -5.62 -8.09 -7.22
C CYS A 51 -6.35 -8.60 -5.97
N LEU A 52 -6.69 -7.72 -5.03
CA LEU A 52 -7.54 -8.05 -3.89
C LEU A 52 -8.95 -8.45 -4.36
N GLU A 53 -9.47 -7.78 -5.39
CA GLU A 53 -10.77 -8.11 -6.01
C GLU A 53 -10.80 -9.48 -6.71
N LYS A 54 -9.66 -9.96 -7.20
CA LYS A 54 -9.51 -11.30 -7.81
C LYS A 54 -9.38 -12.41 -6.78
N LEU A 55 -9.09 -12.06 -5.54
CA LEU A 55 -8.94 -13.03 -4.46
C LEU A 55 -10.30 -13.58 -4.04
N HIS A 56 -10.36 -14.88 -3.76
CA HIS A 56 -11.58 -15.54 -3.29
C HIS A 56 -12.06 -14.93 -1.96
N GLU A 57 -13.37 -14.86 -1.73
CA GLU A 57 -13.95 -14.15 -0.57
C GLU A 57 -13.36 -14.64 0.77
N ARG A 58 -13.16 -15.95 0.91
CA ARG A 58 -12.56 -16.55 2.10
C ARG A 58 -11.14 -16.07 2.37
N ASP A 59 -10.36 -15.84 1.33
CA ASP A 59 -8.97 -15.39 1.42
C ASP A 59 -8.91 -13.86 1.64
N ARG A 60 -9.85 -13.11 1.05
CA ARG A 60 -10.01 -11.67 1.29
C ARG A 60 -10.40 -11.37 2.74
N GLU A 61 -11.34 -12.14 3.28
CA GLU A 61 -11.75 -12.02 4.67
C GLU A 61 -10.60 -12.34 5.64
N LEU A 62 -9.78 -13.35 5.32
CA LEU A 62 -8.58 -13.66 6.12
C LEU A 62 -7.61 -12.47 6.17
N ILE A 63 -7.35 -11.84 5.02
CA ILE A 63 -6.49 -10.66 4.91
C ILE A 63 -7.09 -9.49 5.69
N ARG A 64 -8.40 -9.19 5.53
CA ARG A 64 -9.06 -8.11 6.28
C ARG A 64 -8.91 -8.27 7.78
N ARG A 65 -9.13 -9.47 8.31
CA ARG A 65 -8.95 -9.76 9.74
C ARG A 65 -7.51 -9.62 10.19
N ARG A 66 -6.54 -10.01 9.35
CA ARG A 66 -5.11 -9.91 9.68
C ARG A 66 -4.57 -8.48 9.71
N TYR A 67 -5.07 -7.63 8.82
CA TYR A 67 -4.64 -6.23 8.68
C TYR A 67 -5.58 -5.26 9.41
N GLY A 68 -6.62 -5.76 10.07
CA GLY A 68 -7.42 -4.99 11.03
C GLY A 68 -6.63 -4.63 12.29
N GLU A 69 -7.10 -3.62 13.01
CA GLU A 69 -6.43 -3.12 14.23
C GLU A 69 -6.29 -4.21 15.30
N GLY A 70 -5.10 -4.35 15.88
CA GLY A 70 -4.83 -5.28 16.99
C GLY A 70 -4.75 -6.77 16.62
N ALA A 71 -4.85 -7.14 15.35
CA ALA A 71 -4.95 -8.53 14.94
C ALA A 71 -3.64 -9.33 15.05
N THR A 72 -3.60 -10.28 15.99
CA THR A 72 -2.55 -11.30 16.04
C THR A 72 -3.02 -12.58 15.33
N ILE A 73 -2.09 -13.36 14.74
CA ILE A 73 -2.43 -14.67 14.15
C ILE A 73 -3.14 -15.58 15.17
N ARG A 74 -2.77 -15.47 16.46
CA ARG A 74 -3.42 -16.20 17.55
C ARG A 74 -4.85 -15.71 17.79
N GLY A 75 -5.10 -14.40 17.78
CA GLY A 75 -6.46 -13.83 17.88
C GLY A 75 -7.34 -14.29 16.72
N VAL A 76 -6.84 -14.20 15.49
CA VAL A 76 -7.57 -14.67 14.29
C VAL A 76 -7.81 -16.19 14.32
N SER A 77 -6.87 -16.96 14.87
CA SER A 77 -7.03 -18.40 15.11
C SER A 77 -8.18 -18.71 16.06
N GLN A 78 -8.30 -17.96 17.15
CA GLN A 78 -9.38 -18.10 18.12
C GLN A 78 -10.74 -17.69 17.55
N GLU A 79 -10.80 -16.60 16.79
CA GLU A 79 -12.05 -16.12 16.17
C GLU A 79 -12.60 -17.05 15.11
N ILE A 80 -11.74 -17.66 14.29
CA ILE A 80 -12.15 -18.49 13.14
C ILE A 80 -12.16 -20.00 13.51
N GLY A 81 -11.61 -20.37 14.67
CA GLY A 81 -11.50 -21.76 15.11
C GLY A 81 -10.57 -22.62 14.24
N ARG A 82 -9.57 -21.99 13.59
CA ARG A 82 -8.58 -22.71 12.75
C ARG A 82 -7.21 -22.72 13.42
N PRO A 83 -6.41 -23.79 13.29
CA PRO A 83 -5.08 -23.84 13.89
C PRO A 83 -4.17 -22.76 13.30
N VAL A 84 -3.33 -22.18 14.16
CA VAL A 84 -2.36 -21.12 13.83
C VAL A 84 -1.50 -21.50 12.63
N GLU A 85 -0.99 -22.73 12.57
CA GLU A 85 -0.16 -23.22 11.47
C GLU A 85 -0.91 -23.24 10.14
N GLY A 86 -2.18 -23.63 10.15
CA GLY A 86 -3.05 -23.61 8.98
C GLY A 86 -3.31 -22.19 8.48
N LEU A 87 -3.48 -21.24 9.40
CA LEU A 87 -3.62 -19.82 9.07
C LEU A 87 -2.31 -19.23 8.53
N GLN A 88 -1.15 -19.55 9.10
CA GLN A 88 0.14 -19.13 8.56
C GLN A 88 0.33 -19.60 7.12
N LYS A 89 0.07 -20.89 6.83
CA LYS A 89 0.14 -21.43 5.47
C LYS A 89 -0.84 -20.73 4.53
N ALA A 90 -2.06 -20.44 5.00
CA ALA A 90 -3.05 -19.69 4.22
C ALA A 90 -2.55 -18.28 3.90
N TYR A 91 -2.03 -17.52 4.89
CA TYR A 91 -1.47 -16.20 4.67
C TYR A 91 -0.30 -16.19 3.69
N GLN A 92 0.61 -17.17 3.80
CA GLN A 92 1.73 -17.29 2.87
C GLN A 92 1.25 -17.54 1.44
N ARG A 93 0.27 -18.44 1.26
CA ARG A 93 -0.34 -18.71 -0.05
C ARG A 93 -1.01 -17.46 -0.62
N ILE A 94 -1.79 -16.75 0.18
CA ILE A 94 -2.48 -15.52 -0.24
C ILE A 94 -1.45 -14.45 -0.63
N ARG A 95 -0.42 -14.24 0.21
CA ARG A 95 0.62 -13.24 -0.05
C ARG A 95 1.37 -13.53 -1.35
N ARG A 96 1.70 -14.80 -1.61
CA ARG A 96 2.31 -15.21 -2.88
C ARG A 96 1.39 -14.96 -4.06
N SER A 97 0.10 -15.30 -3.95
CA SER A 97 -0.88 -15.02 -5.00
C SER A 97 -1.04 -13.53 -5.28
N LEU A 98 -0.98 -12.67 -4.25
CA LEU A 98 -1.06 -11.22 -4.42
C LEU A 98 0.20 -10.67 -5.10
N ILE A 99 1.39 -11.13 -4.70
CA ILE A 99 2.65 -10.75 -5.34
C ILE A 99 2.62 -11.14 -6.83
N ASP A 100 2.32 -12.41 -7.13
CA ASP A 100 2.25 -12.90 -8.50
C ASP A 100 1.23 -12.12 -9.35
N CYS A 101 0.11 -11.72 -8.76
CA CYS A 101 -0.91 -10.94 -9.44
C CYS A 101 -0.44 -9.50 -9.72
N VAL A 102 0.15 -8.84 -8.72
CA VAL A 102 0.65 -7.46 -8.84
C VAL A 102 1.78 -7.41 -9.86
N ASP A 103 2.73 -8.34 -9.80
CA ASP A 103 3.85 -8.41 -10.75
C ASP A 103 3.36 -8.58 -12.19
N ARG A 104 2.34 -9.42 -12.41
CA ARG A 104 1.69 -9.56 -13.73
C ARG A 104 0.97 -8.29 -14.18
N ALA A 105 0.27 -7.62 -13.27
CA ALA A 105 -0.45 -6.40 -13.58
C ALA A 105 0.50 -5.25 -13.95
N LEU A 106 1.60 -5.07 -13.20
CA LEU A 106 2.63 -4.08 -13.52
C LEU A 106 3.37 -4.42 -14.82
N ALA A 107 3.67 -5.70 -15.06
CA ALA A 107 4.29 -6.13 -16.31
C ALA A 107 3.38 -5.88 -17.54
N ALA A 108 2.06 -5.95 -17.37
CA ALA A 108 1.09 -5.58 -18.41
C ALA A 108 1.04 -4.06 -18.64
N GLN A 109 1.03 -3.26 -17.57
CA GLN A 109 1.05 -1.79 -17.65
C GLN A 109 2.31 -1.26 -18.36
N CYS A 110 3.47 -1.90 -18.17
CA CYS A 110 4.69 -1.56 -18.94
C CYS A 110 4.58 -1.78 -20.46
N ARG A 111 3.65 -2.61 -20.94
CA ARG A 111 3.44 -2.83 -22.39
C ARG A 111 2.52 -1.79 -23.02
N GLU A 112 1.65 -1.16 -22.24
CA GLU A 112 0.59 -0.27 -22.72
C GLU A 112 1.03 1.20 -22.76
N GLY A 113 2.20 1.50 -22.19
CA GLY A 113 2.84 2.83 -22.21
C GLY A 113 3.94 3.01 -23.26
N ARG A 114 3.99 2.20 -24.34
CA ARG A 114 4.91 2.38 -25.48
C ARG A 114 4.16 2.87 -26.72
#